data_AF-A0A2G1W9N7-F1
#
_entry.id   AF-A0A2G1W9N7-F1
#
_cell.length_a   1.000
_cell.length_b   1.000
_cell.length_c   1.000
_cell.angle_alpha   90.00
_cell.angle_beta   90.00
_cell.angle_gamma   90.00
#
_symmetry.space_group_name_H-M   'P 1'
#
loop_
_entity.id
_entity.type
_entity.pdbx_description
1 polymer ?
#
loop_
_entity_poly.entity_id
_entity_poly.type
_entity_poly.pdbx_seq_one_letter_code
_entity_poly.pdbx_strand_id
1 'polypeptide(L)'
;MRNKPSITLFACVLLLAVGQIAQGQDGQPDSVNASAHTDSASPSHMKMPVVKVLRSDPLSSKVDGASMSTSLIELTFSPGASSPPHHHPGEVVGYVVEGTLEFKIEGRPLKVLHAGDTFFEPTMVLHEVARNPDGKKTCRVLVTMVHPSDAKRLVIPADEVANAKKEAAAKQIKASPETCTISLKDSVTRAAFDKSLPTIGVLLFGNVLMTEVTAPIDVFSKPGEDGKRMFNVVTVASSLQPVPMESGLRVLPDFSFEDCPELNVLVVSSSYDMEKVVASADIVDFVKSKGKGTDFTMSNCAGAHLIGASGLADGRKIVTYIGGGELLQKTYPKLSVQDDGDVSFVKDGKMISSNGNLASYISALELLEEMTDSAHRKFVESHLYLERLQNYER
;
A
#
# COMPACT_ATOMS: atom_id res chain seq x y z
N MET A 1 31.29 40.15 -3.75
CA MET A 1 32.24 39.29 -4.50
C MET A 1 31.72 37.87 -4.43
N ARG A 2 31.52 37.22 -5.59
CA ARG A 2 30.98 35.87 -5.74
C ARG A 2 31.97 34.84 -5.21
N ASN A 3 31.53 33.84 -4.44
CA ASN A 3 32.22 32.56 -4.34
C ASN A 3 31.20 31.42 -4.40
N LYS A 4 31.36 30.56 -5.41
CA LYS A 4 30.58 29.34 -5.65
C LYS A 4 31.00 28.25 -4.65
N PRO A 5 30.13 27.29 -4.30
CA PRO A 5 30.58 26.06 -3.68
C PRO A 5 31.14 25.12 -4.77
N SER A 6 32.34 24.61 -4.52
CA SER A 6 32.99 23.54 -5.29
C SER A 6 32.42 22.20 -4.87
N ILE A 7 31.95 21.41 -5.84
CA ILE A 7 31.55 20.01 -5.63
C ILE A 7 32.84 19.17 -5.65
N THR A 8 33.22 18.64 -4.49
CA THR A 8 34.32 17.68 -4.37
C THR A 8 33.79 16.28 -4.69
N LEU A 9 34.19 15.73 -5.84
CA LEU A 9 34.01 14.31 -6.16
C LEU A 9 34.85 13.47 -5.17
N PHE A 10 34.21 12.60 -4.40
CA PHE A 10 34.92 11.54 -3.69
C PHE A 10 35.31 10.45 -4.70
N ALA A 11 36.61 10.39 -5.01
CA ALA A 11 37.21 9.26 -5.70
C ALA A 11 37.24 8.06 -4.74
N CYS A 12 36.58 6.97 -5.11
CA CYS A 12 36.61 5.71 -4.39
C CYS A 12 38.02 5.10 -4.56
N VAL A 13 38.83 5.15 -3.51
CA VAL A 13 40.14 4.50 -3.45
C VAL A 13 39.94 3.00 -3.30
N LEU A 14 40.42 2.24 -4.29
CA LEU A 14 40.51 0.78 -4.25
C LEU A 14 41.65 0.39 -3.28
N LEU A 15 41.30 -0.06 -2.07
CA LEU A 15 42.27 -0.68 -1.17
C LEU A 15 42.50 -2.14 -1.58
N LEU A 16 43.69 -2.41 -2.13
CA LEU A 16 44.26 -3.75 -2.23
C LEU A 16 44.73 -4.18 -0.84
N ALA A 17 43.99 -5.10 -0.21
CA ALA A 17 44.47 -5.83 0.96
C ALA A 17 44.91 -7.23 0.51
N VAL A 18 46.22 -7.47 0.52
CA VAL A 18 46.84 -8.79 0.49
C VAL A 18 46.92 -9.27 1.95
N GLY A 19 46.35 -10.43 2.26
CA GLY A 19 46.39 -11.03 3.60
C GLY A 19 46.02 -12.51 3.58
N GLN A 20 46.80 -13.33 4.28
CA GLN A 20 46.98 -14.76 4.07
C GLN A 20 45.81 -15.70 4.45
N ILE A 21 45.73 -16.76 3.63
CA ILE A 21 45.40 -18.17 3.92
C ILE A 21 45.16 -18.52 5.39
N ALA A 22 43.94 -18.99 5.67
CA ALA A 22 43.67 -19.95 6.74
C ALA A 22 42.81 -21.09 6.16
N GLN A 23 43.34 -22.31 6.20
CA GLN A 23 42.59 -23.54 5.92
C GLN A 23 41.60 -23.83 7.05
N GLY A 24 40.43 -24.36 6.74
CA GLY A 24 39.58 -24.98 7.75
C GLY A 24 38.12 -25.21 7.35
N GLN A 25 37.89 -26.42 6.83
CA GLN A 25 36.71 -27.28 7.01
C GLN A 25 35.61 -27.26 5.94
N ASP A 26 35.55 -28.41 5.28
CA ASP A 26 34.61 -28.87 4.27
C ASP A 26 33.16 -28.86 4.78
N GLY A 27 32.32 -28.11 4.09
CA GLY A 27 30.86 -28.19 4.15
C GLY A 27 30.35 -28.31 2.72
N GLN A 28 30.05 -29.54 2.34
CA GLN A 28 29.60 -29.96 1.01
C GLN A 28 28.34 -29.17 0.57
N PRO A 29 28.31 -28.56 -0.62
CA PRO A 29 27.07 -27.96 -1.12
C PRO A 29 26.15 -29.08 -1.59
N ASP A 30 24.97 -29.17 -0.98
CA ASP A 30 23.86 -29.98 -1.47
C ASP A 30 23.52 -29.53 -2.90
N SER A 31 23.94 -30.36 -3.86
CA SER A 31 23.58 -30.23 -5.26
C SER A 31 22.07 -30.40 -5.39
N VAL A 32 21.35 -29.33 -5.76
CA VAL A 32 19.97 -29.46 -6.23
C VAL A 32 20.03 -30.15 -7.58
N ASN A 33 19.77 -31.46 -7.56
CA ASN A 33 19.87 -32.33 -8.72
C ASN A 33 18.75 -32.00 -9.71
N ALA A 34 19.13 -31.63 -10.93
CA ALA A 34 18.25 -31.62 -12.09
C ALA A 34 18.44 -32.93 -12.86
N SER A 35 17.56 -33.92 -12.66
CA SER A 35 17.39 -35.02 -13.63
C SER A 35 16.07 -35.78 -13.47
N ALA A 36 15.62 -36.30 -14.62
CA ALA A 36 14.35 -36.93 -14.98
C ALA A 36 14.20 -38.41 -14.58
N HIS A 37 12.99 -38.98 -14.72
CA HIS A 37 12.73 -40.29 -15.37
C HIS A 37 11.20 -40.61 -15.56
N THR A 38 10.81 -40.85 -16.83
CA THR A 38 9.99 -41.95 -17.45
C THR A 38 8.76 -42.53 -16.71
N ASP A 39 7.61 -42.90 -17.30
CA ASP A 39 7.15 -43.07 -18.69
C ASP A 39 5.59 -43.13 -18.73
N SER A 40 4.94 -42.49 -19.72
CA SER A 40 3.88 -43.08 -20.57
C SER A 40 3.28 -42.08 -21.59
N ALA A 41 3.51 -42.37 -22.88
CA ALA A 41 2.83 -41.96 -24.13
C ALA A 41 2.66 -40.47 -24.56
N SER A 42 3.47 -40.05 -25.58
CA SER A 42 3.36 -38.89 -26.54
C SER A 42 3.24 -37.45 -25.97
N PRO A 43 3.72 -36.35 -26.63
CA PRO A 43 3.94 -36.10 -28.06
C PRO A 43 5.39 -35.65 -28.42
N SER A 44 5.65 -35.30 -29.69
CA SER A 44 6.94 -34.86 -30.25
C SER A 44 7.83 -34.08 -29.27
N HIS A 45 9.06 -34.54 -29.04
CA HIS A 45 10.03 -33.92 -28.13
C HIS A 45 10.25 -32.44 -28.45
N MET A 46 9.59 -31.56 -27.68
CA MET A 46 9.83 -30.12 -27.69
C MET A 46 11.28 -29.87 -27.24
N LYS A 47 12.07 -29.15 -28.04
CA LYS A 47 13.43 -28.77 -27.65
C LYS A 47 13.33 -27.72 -26.54
N MET A 48 13.74 -28.08 -25.33
CA MET A 48 13.75 -27.16 -24.20
C MET A 48 14.92 -26.17 -24.28
N PRO A 49 14.78 -24.96 -23.72
CA PRO A 49 15.91 -24.06 -23.53
C PRO A 49 16.92 -24.64 -22.55
N VAL A 50 18.20 -24.37 -22.77
CA VAL A 50 19.25 -24.60 -21.78
C VAL A 50 19.18 -23.48 -20.74
N VAL A 51 19.11 -23.84 -19.47
CA VAL A 51 19.01 -22.91 -18.34
C VAL A 51 20.33 -22.87 -17.59
N LYS A 52 20.87 -21.68 -17.36
CA LYS A 52 22.10 -21.48 -16.57
C LYS A 52 21.90 -20.38 -15.54
N VAL A 53 21.87 -20.74 -14.26
CA VAL A 53 21.89 -19.75 -13.17
C VAL A 53 23.29 -19.15 -13.12
N LEU A 54 23.39 -17.84 -13.35
CA LEU A 54 24.66 -17.11 -13.32
C LEU A 54 25.01 -16.65 -11.91
N ARG A 55 24.00 -16.26 -11.12
CA ARG A 55 24.16 -15.76 -9.76
C ARG A 55 22.85 -15.87 -8.98
N SER A 56 22.93 -16.08 -7.67
CA SER A 56 21.80 -15.98 -6.75
C SER A 56 22.27 -15.31 -5.47
N ASP A 57 21.59 -14.26 -5.02
CA ASP A 57 21.93 -13.52 -3.79
C ASP A 57 20.69 -13.36 -2.89
N PRO A 58 20.85 -13.49 -1.57
CA PRO A 58 19.78 -13.14 -0.64
C PRO A 58 19.54 -11.62 -0.66
N LEU A 59 18.27 -11.22 -0.56
CA LEU A 59 17.89 -9.83 -0.36
C LEU A 59 17.75 -9.53 1.13
N SER A 60 18.17 -8.32 1.54
CA SER A 60 18.02 -7.84 2.91
C SER A 60 16.57 -7.48 3.24
N SER A 61 15.81 -7.04 2.23
CA SER A 61 14.40 -6.71 2.35
C SER A 61 13.52 -7.97 2.36
N LYS A 62 12.50 -7.96 3.23
CA LYS A 62 11.46 -8.98 3.28
C LYS A 62 10.21 -8.51 2.54
N VAL A 63 9.47 -9.46 1.96
CA VAL A 63 8.14 -9.23 1.38
C VAL A 63 7.16 -10.07 2.19
N ASP A 64 6.16 -9.43 2.80
CA ASP A 64 5.18 -10.08 3.68
C ASP A 64 5.81 -10.94 4.80
N GLY A 65 6.97 -10.51 5.30
CA GLY A 65 7.73 -11.23 6.33
C GLY A 65 8.57 -12.39 5.81
N ALA A 66 8.43 -12.79 4.54
CA ALA A 66 9.23 -13.82 3.90
C ALA A 66 10.62 -13.31 3.47
N SER A 67 11.63 -14.14 3.64
CA SER A 67 12.98 -13.90 3.11
C SER A 67 12.98 -14.06 1.60
N MET A 68 13.63 -13.14 0.89
CA MET A 68 13.67 -13.13 -0.57
C MET A 68 15.09 -13.33 -1.10
N SER A 69 15.19 -13.83 -2.32
CA SER A 69 16.42 -13.95 -3.10
C SER A 69 16.24 -13.37 -4.49
N THR A 70 17.33 -12.89 -5.09
CA THR A 70 17.39 -12.49 -6.49
C THR A 70 18.29 -13.47 -7.25
N SER A 71 17.81 -13.97 -8.38
CA SER A 71 18.53 -14.89 -9.25
C SER A 71 18.70 -14.30 -10.64
N LEU A 72 19.93 -14.28 -11.15
CA LEU A 72 20.25 -13.94 -12.53
C LEU A 72 20.46 -15.23 -13.32
N ILE A 73 19.67 -15.42 -14.38
CA ILE A 73 19.60 -16.67 -15.14
C ILE A 73 19.73 -16.37 -16.63
N GLU A 74 20.59 -17.12 -17.31
CA GLU A 74 20.68 -17.12 -18.77
C GLU A 74 19.87 -18.31 -19.33
N LEU A 75 19.03 -18.03 -20.33
CA LEU A 75 18.28 -19.02 -21.10
C LEU A 75 18.78 -19.03 -22.53
N THR A 76 19.08 -20.21 -23.06
CA THR A 76 19.48 -20.40 -24.46
C THR A 76 18.48 -21.28 -25.19
N PHE A 77 17.71 -20.68 -26.09
CA PHE A 77 16.74 -21.36 -26.96
C PHE A 77 17.41 -21.70 -28.30
N SER A 78 17.69 -22.98 -28.52
CA SER A 78 18.10 -23.48 -29.84
C SER A 78 17.04 -23.18 -30.92
N PRO A 79 17.36 -23.32 -32.21
CA PRO A 79 16.37 -23.08 -33.26
C PRO A 79 15.10 -23.93 -33.09
N GLY A 80 13.95 -23.26 -33.06
CA GLY A 80 12.63 -23.86 -32.81
C GLY A 80 12.38 -24.32 -31.37
N ALA A 81 13.27 -24.02 -30.42
CA ALA A 81 13.10 -24.40 -29.02
C ALA A 81 11.98 -23.61 -28.35
N SER A 82 11.28 -24.24 -27.40
CA SER A 82 10.16 -23.66 -26.65
C SER A 82 10.19 -24.14 -25.21
N SER A 83 9.81 -23.29 -24.28
CA SER A 83 9.41 -23.71 -22.94
C SER A 83 7.91 -24.06 -22.95
N PRO A 84 7.49 -25.15 -22.27
CA PRO A 84 6.09 -25.40 -21.98
C PRO A 84 5.46 -24.28 -21.13
N PRO A 85 4.13 -24.15 -21.10
CA PRO A 85 3.47 -23.18 -20.23
C PRO A 85 3.77 -23.42 -18.75
N HIS A 86 4.08 -22.36 -18.01
CA HIS A 86 4.51 -22.45 -16.61
C HIS A 86 4.25 -21.15 -15.84
N HIS A 87 4.48 -21.21 -14.52
CA HIS A 87 4.41 -20.07 -13.60
C HIS A 87 5.75 -19.90 -12.86
N HIS A 88 5.98 -18.69 -12.35
CA HIS A 88 7.12 -18.37 -11.50
C HIS A 88 6.64 -17.98 -10.09
N PRO A 89 7.34 -18.43 -9.02
CA PRO A 89 7.03 -18.07 -7.64
C PRO A 89 7.46 -16.64 -7.27
N GLY A 90 7.83 -15.83 -8.26
CA GLY A 90 8.38 -14.48 -8.09
C GLY A 90 8.30 -13.70 -9.39
N GLU A 91 8.59 -12.40 -9.32
CA GLU A 91 8.54 -11.50 -10.48
C GLU A 91 9.80 -11.67 -11.34
N VAL A 92 9.63 -11.66 -12.66
CA VAL A 92 10.73 -11.82 -13.62
C VAL A 92 10.85 -10.58 -14.49
N VAL A 93 12.07 -10.05 -14.62
CA VAL A 93 12.45 -9.05 -15.62
C VAL A 93 13.41 -9.71 -16.60
N GLY A 94 13.05 -9.72 -17.88
CA GLY A 94 13.85 -10.32 -18.94
C GLY A 94 14.43 -9.32 -19.92
N TYR A 95 15.56 -9.68 -20.50
CA TYR A 95 16.27 -8.94 -21.55
C TYR A 95 16.73 -9.92 -22.63
N VAL A 96 16.36 -9.68 -23.89
CA VAL A 96 16.78 -10.50 -25.02
C VAL A 96 18.19 -10.08 -25.43
N VAL A 97 19.15 -10.97 -25.23
CA VAL A 97 20.57 -10.70 -25.52
C VAL A 97 20.86 -10.87 -27.01
N GLU A 98 20.32 -11.93 -27.62
CA GLU A 98 20.46 -12.20 -29.05
C GLU A 98 19.26 -13.02 -29.58
N GLY A 99 18.99 -12.90 -30.88
CA GLY A 99 17.94 -13.68 -31.56
C GLY A 99 16.54 -13.07 -31.43
N THR A 100 15.53 -13.93 -31.59
CA THR A 100 14.11 -13.58 -31.56
C THR A 100 13.38 -14.48 -30.56
N LEU A 101 12.54 -13.87 -29.73
CA LEU A 101 11.71 -14.55 -28.74
C LEU A 101 10.24 -14.22 -28.99
N GLU A 102 9.42 -15.23 -29.23
CA GLU A 102 7.98 -15.10 -29.07
C GLU A 102 7.63 -15.26 -27.59
N PHE A 103 6.97 -14.26 -27.03
CA PHE A 103 6.68 -14.13 -25.60
C PHE A 103 5.19 -13.83 -25.37
N LYS A 104 4.54 -14.58 -24.49
CA LYS A 104 3.15 -14.35 -24.08
C LYS A 104 2.91 -14.77 -22.64
N ILE A 105 2.25 -13.90 -21.90
CA ILE A 105 1.66 -14.20 -20.59
C ILE A 105 0.13 -14.10 -20.67
N GLU A 106 -0.56 -14.74 -19.72
CA GLU A 106 -2.02 -14.72 -19.61
C GLU A 106 -2.59 -13.30 -19.62
N GLY A 107 -3.70 -13.15 -20.34
CA GLY A 107 -4.41 -11.87 -20.48
C GLY A 107 -3.72 -10.84 -21.36
N ARG A 108 -2.55 -11.15 -21.96
CA ARG A 108 -1.82 -10.24 -22.86
C ARG A 108 -1.64 -10.81 -24.26
N PRO A 109 -1.55 -9.96 -25.30
CA PRO A 109 -1.27 -10.42 -26.65
C PRO A 109 0.15 -10.98 -26.77
N LEU A 110 0.35 -11.92 -27.70
CA LEU A 110 1.67 -12.43 -28.07
C LEU A 110 2.55 -11.28 -28.57
N LYS A 111 3.79 -11.24 -28.09
CA LYS A 111 4.82 -10.31 -28.54
C LYS A 111 5.95 -11.06 -29.22
N VAL A 112 6.52 -10.44 -30.26
CA VAL A 112 7.79 -10.87 -30.88
C VAL A 112 8.85 -9.89 -30.43
N LEU A 113 9.81 -10.38 -29.64
CA LEU A 113 10.89 -9.60 -29.06
C LEU A 113 12.20 -9.92 -29.78
N HIS A 114 13.06 -8.93 -29.93
CA HIS A 114 14.36 -9.02 -30.58
C HIS A 114 15.47 -8.63 -29.62
N ALA A 115 16.72 -8.85 -30.02
CA ALA A 115 17.89 -8.40 -29.26
C ALA A 115 17.78 -6.92 -28.85
N GLY A 116 17.92 -6.65 -27.56
CA GLY A 116 17.76 -5.33 -26.95
C GLY A 116 16.40 -5.09 -26.28
N ASP A 117 15.38 -5.90 -26.60
CA ASP A 117 14.06 -5.77 -25.99
C ASP A 117 14.01 -6.35 -24.57
N THR A 118 13.10 -5.79 -23.75
CA THR A 118 12.81 -6.27 -22.39
C THR A 118 11.38 -6.76 -22.24
N PHE A 119 11.15 -7.58 -21.22
CA PHE A 119 9.82 -8.03 -20.83
C PHE A 119 9.71 -8.19 -19.31
N PHE A 120 8.49 -8.30 -18.83
CA PHE A 120 8.16 -8.47 -17.42
C PHE A 120 7.08 -9.54 -17.25
N GLU A 121 7.28 -10.41 -16.27
CA GLU A 121 6.34 -11.45 -15.87
C GLU A 121 5.96 -11.25 -14.40
N PRO A 122 4.69 -10.91 -14.10
CA PRO A 122 4.24 -10.81 -12.72
C PRO A 122 4.23 -12.18 -12.03
N THR A 123 4.42 -12.18 -10.71
CA THR A 123 4.39 -13.39 -9.86
C THR A 123 3.14 -14.23 -10.12
N MET A 124 3.33 -15.53 -10.33
CA MET A 124 2.29 -16.54 -10.53
C MET A 124 1.33 -16.32 -11.72
N VAL A 125 1.56 -15.35 -12.60
CA VAL A 125 0.84 -15.26 -13.88
C VAL A 125 1.32 -16.37 -14.81
N LEU A 126 0.42 -16.94 -15.61
CA LEU A 126 0.79 -18.01 -16.55
C LEU A 126 1.65 -17.43 -17.68
N HIS A 127 2.88 -17.91 -17.79
CA HIS A 127 3.72 -17.75 -18.96
C HIS A 127 3.29 -18.79 -20.00
N GLU A 128 2.54 -18.35 -21.01
CA GLU A 128 1.92 -19.22 -22.01
C GLU A 128 2.88 -19.61 -23.14
N VAL A 129 3.68 -18.65 -23.62
CA VAL A 129 4.57 -18.85 -24.76
C VAL A 129 5.91 -18.21 -24.47
N ALA A 130 6.96 -19.03 -24.49
CA ALA A 130 8.34 -18.58 -24.69
C ALA A 130 8.99 -19.53 -25.70
N ARG A 131 9.22 -19.05 -26.92
CA ARG A 131 9.85 -19.85 -27.97
C ARG A 131 10.70 -19.03 -28.90
N ASN A 132 11.72 -19.67 -29.44
CA ASN A 132 12.49 -19.14 -30.55
C ASN A 132 11.81 -19.54 -31.87
N PRO A 133 11.20 -18.61 -32.61
CA PRO A 133 10.53 -18.92 -33.88
C PRO A 133 11.53 -19.15 -35.03
N ASP A 134 12.81 -18.81 -34.86
CA ASP A 134 13.83 -18.98 -35.89
C ASP A 134 14.23 -20.46 -36.02
N GLY A 135 14.22 -20.98 -37.24
CA GLY A 135 14.58 -22.37 -37.56
C GLY A 135 16.08 -22.61 -37.76
N LYS A 136 16.92 -21.57 -37.65
CA LYS A 136 18.37 -21.63 -37.89
C LYS A 136 19.21 -20.98 -36.79
N LYS A 137 18.76 -19.89 -36.19
CA LYS A 137 19.53 -19.12 -35.20
C LYS A 137 19.09 -19.43 -33.77
N THR A 138 20.04 -19.29 -32.84
CA THR A 138 19.78 -19.36 -31.40
C THR A 138 19.22 -18.04 -30.89
N CYS A 139 18.39 -18.11 -29.85
CA CYS A 139 17.98 -16.96 -29.05
C CYS A 139 18.51 -17.09 -27.63
N ARG A 140 19.14 -16.04 -27.08
CA ARG A 140 19.58 -16.00 -25.68
C ARG A 140 18.88 -14.88 -24.94
N VAL A 141 18.47 -15.18 -23.73
CA VAL A 141 17.72 -14.29 -22.85
C VAL A 141 18.38 -14.28 -21.50
N LEU A 142 18.52 -13.10 -20.91
CA LEU A 142 18.94 -12.93 -19.53
C LEU A 142 17.70 -12.55 -18.71
N VAL A 143 17.47 -13.23 -17.60
CA VAL A 143 16.35 -12.94 -16.71
C VAL A 143 16.86 -12.72 -15.29
N THR A 144 16.37 -11.66 -14.66
CA THR A 144 16.50 -11.43 -13.22
C THR A 144 15.16 -11.75 -12.59
N MET A 145 15.16 -12.62 -11.58
CA MET A 145 13.94 -12.98 -10.86
C MET A 145 14.11 -12.72 -9.37
N VAL A 146 13.11 -12.08 -8.76
CA VAL A 146 13.02 -11.92 -7.31
C VAL A 146 11.97 -12.89 -6.78
N HIS A 147 12.38 -13.82 -5.90
CA HIS A 147 11.55 -14.93 -5.45
C HIS A 147 11.78 -15.24 -3.95
N PRO A 148 10.85 -15.95 -3.28
CA PRO A 148 11.07 -16.44 -1.92
C PRO A 148 12.34 -17.29 -1.84
N SER A 149 13.14 -17.09 -0.79
CA SER A 149 14.40 -17.82 -0.60
C SER A 149 14.20 -19.32 -0.39
N ASP A 150 13.02 -19.72 0.08
CA ASP A 150 12.62 -21.12 0.30
C ASP A 150 11.86 -21.72 -0.89
N ALA A 151 11.79 -21.01 -2.03
CA ALA A 151 11.14 -21.52 -3.23
C ALA A 151 11.81 -22.83 -3.70
N LYS A 152 11.07 -23.93 -3.66
CA LYS A 152 11.56 -25.27 -4.05
C LYS A 152 11.99 -25.35 -5.52
N ARG A 153 11.42 -24.49 -6.37
CA ARG A 153 11.70 -24.41 -7.81
C ARG A 153 11.31 -23.04 -8.33
N LEU A 154 11.99 -22.61 -9.38
CA LEU A 154 11.79 -21.31 -10.03
C LEU A 154 10.84 -21.38 -11.24
N VAL A 155 10.52 -22.59 -11.71
CA VAL A 155 9.60 -22.87 -12.81
C VAL A 155 8.59 -23.89 -12.31
N ILE A 156 7.31 -23.55 -12.37
CA ILE A 156 6.20 -24.38 -11.89
C ILE A 156 5.32 -24.75 -13.09
N PRO A 157 5.22 -26.03 -13.48
CA PRO A 157 4.38 -26.45 -14.59
C PRO A 157 2.92 -25.99 -14.46
N ALA A 158 2.32 -25.52 -15.56
CA ALA A 158 0.96 -24.98 -15.55
C ALA A 158 -0.11 -26.02 -15.13
N ASP A 159 0.08 -27.27 -15.53
CA ASP A 159 -0.78 -28.39 -15.15
C ASP A 159 -0.72 -28.68 -13.64
N GLU A 160 0.45 -28.52 -13.02
CA GLU A 160 0.57 -28.69 -11.58
C GLU A 160 -0.12 -27.57 -10.80
N VAL A 161 0.00 -26.31 -11.24
CA VAL A 161 -0.78 -25.21 -10.64
C VAL A 161 -2.28 -25.44 -10.84
N ALA A 162 -2.69 -25.90 -12.03
CA ALA A 162 -4.09 -26.24 -12.31
C ALA A 162 -4.60 -27.41 -11.45
N ASN A 163 -3.78 -28.44 -11.25
CA ASN A 163 -4.10 -29.60 -10.41
C ASN A 163 -4.14 -29.21 -8.93
N ALA A 164 -3.19 -28.42 -8.44
CA ALA A 164 -3.21 -27.89 -7.08
C ALA A 164 -4.45 -27.00 -6.85
N LYS A 165 -4.85 -26.18 -7.83
CA LYS A 165 -6.10 -25.40 -7.79
C LYS A 165 -7.34 -26.33 -7.75
N LYS A 166 -7.35 -27.41 -8.54
CA LYS A 166 -8.43 -28.42 -8.53
C LYS A 166 -8.48 -29.22 -7.23
N GLU A 167 -7.33 -29.61 -6.68
CA GLU A 167 -7.23 -30.32 -5.40
C GLU A 167 -7.59 -29.43 -4.22
N ALA A 168 -7.19 -28.15 -4.25
CA ALA A 168 -7.64 -27.15 -3.28
C ALA A 168 -9.17 -26.94 -3.38
N ALA A 169 -9.72 -26.88 -4.59
CA ALA A 169 -11.16 -26.81 -4.83
C ALA A 169 -11.90 -28.12 -4.43
N ALA A 170 -11.28 -29.28 -4.58
CA ALA A 170 -11.85 -30.59 -4.23
C ALA A 170 -11.74 -30.91 -2.73
N LYS A 171 -10.71 -30.41 -2.04
CA LYS A 171 -10.59 -30.44 -0.57
C LYS A 171 -11.54 -29.46 0.12
N GLN A 172 -12.17 -28.55 -0.62
CA GLN A 172 -13.29 -27.75 -0.09
C GLN A 172 -14.58 -28.59 0.00
N ILE A 173 -14.66 -29.46 1.00
CA ILE A 173 -15.94 -29.75 1.66
C ILE A 173 -15.88 -29.15 3.07
N LYS A 174 -16.74 -28.14 3.29
CA LYS A 174 -17.12 -27.49 4.56
C LYS A 174 -16.05 -26.74 5.37
N ALA A 175 -15.25 -25.95 4.69
CA ALA A 175 -15.02 -24.59 5.16
C ALA A 175 -14.87 -23.72 3.92
N SER A 176 -15.96 -23.03 3.53
CA SER A 176 -15.72 -21.71 2.97
C SER A 176 -14.79 -21.01 3.97
N PRO A 177 -13.68 -20.35 3.57
CA PRO A 177 -13.27 -19.23 4.41
C PRO A 177 -14.57 -18.45 4.55
N GLU A 178 -15.05 -18.20 5.77
CA GLU A 178 -16.26 -17.42 5.92
C GLU A 178 -16.04 -16.18 5.06
N THR A 179 -16.61 -16.14 3.86
CA THR A 179 -16.92 -14.91 3.19
C THR A 179 -17.90 -14.38 4.18
N CYS A 180 -17.39 -13.60 5.13
CA CYS A 180 -18.18 -12.73 5.95
C CYS A 180 -18.88 -11.89 4.91
N THR A 181 -20.06 -12.36 4.52
CA THR A 181 -20.89 -11.70 3.53
C THR A 181 -21.52 -10.65 4.39
N ILE A 182 -20.77 -9.59 4.59
CA ILE A 182 -21.19 -8.43 5.33
C ILE A 182 -22.37 -7.91 4.53
N SER A 183 -23.58 -8.22 4.99
CA SER A 183 -24.79 -7.62 4.47
C SER A 183 -24.65 -6.13 4.72
N LEU A 184 -24.47 -5.34 3.67
CA LEU A 184 -24.35 -3.88 3.76
C LEU A 184 -25.60 -3.23 4.40
N LYS A 185 -26.70 -3.97 4.54
CA LYS A 185 -27.89 -3.54 5.28
C LYS A 185 -27.74 -3.71 6.79
N ASP A 186 -26.95 -4.69 7.23
CA ASP A 186 -26.80 -5.11 8.63
C ASP A 186 -25.47 -4.66 9.26
N SER A 187 -24.54 -4.14 8.46
CA SER A 187 -23.13 -3.98 8.87
C SER A 187 -22.67 -2.57 9.17
N VAL A 188 -23.58 -1.61 9.17
CA VAL A 188 -23.24 -0.19 9.18
C VAL A 188 -24.18 0.57 10.11
N THR A 189 -23.67 1.61 10.74
CA THR A 189 -24.44 2.51 11.64
C THR A 189 -25.63 3.19 10.94
N ARG A 190 -25.83 2.96 9.63
CA ARG A 190 -26.99 3.39 8.83
C ARG A 190 -28.33 3.09 9.51
N ALA A 191 -28.51 1.91 10.10
CA ALA A 191 -29.76 1.54 10.76
C ALA A 191 -30.08 2.42 11.98
N ALA A 192 -29.04 2.98 12.61
CA ALA A 192 -29.17 3.89 13.72
C ALA A 192 -29.10 5.37 13.29
N PHE A 193 -28.99 5.71 12.00
CA PHE A 193 -28.81 7.10 11.55
C PHE A 193 -30.04 7.96 11.88
N ASP A 194 -29.86 9.06 12.60
CA ASP A 194 -30.94 9.98 12.98
C ASP A 194 -30.76 11.34 12.29
N LYS A 195 -31.64 11.62 11.32
CA LYS A 195 -31.58 12.84 10.51
C LYS A 195 -31.74 14.14 11.32
N SER A 196 -32.20 14.08 12.57
CA SER A 196 -32.32 15.25 13.43
C SER A 196 -31.02 15.63 14.14
N LEU A 197 -30.02 14.74 14.15
CA LEU A 197 -28.73 14.96 14.79
C LEU A 197 -27.68 15.48 13.80
N PRO A 198 -26.74 16.34 14.24
CA PRO A 198 -25.62 16.74 13.40
C PRO A 198 -24.75 15.54 13.02
N THR A 199 -24.19 15.57 11.80
CA THR A 199 -23.43 14.44 11.24
C THR A 199 -21.95 14.75 11.12
N ILE A 200 -21.12 13.91 11.74
CA ILE A 200 -19.66 13.91 11.71
C ILE A 200 -19.20 12.80 10.77
N GLY A 201 -18.69 13.18 9.60
CA GLY A 201 -18.17 12.25 8.60
C GLY A 201 -16.66 12.13 8.67
N VAL A 202 -16.14 10.93 8.89
CA VAL A 202 -14.69 10.64 8.96
C VAL A 202 -14.25 9.97 7.67
N LEU A 203 -13.36 10.63 6.93
CA LEU A 203 -12.87 10.17 5.64
C LEU A 203 -11.87 9.00 5.80
N LEU A 204 -12.17 7.88 5.15
CA LEU A 204 -11.29 6.73 5.05
C LEU A 204 -10.71 6.60 3.65
N PHE A 205 -9.46 6.16 3.58
CA PHE A 205 -8.77 5.75 2.36
C PHE A 205 -7.68 4.74 2.71
N GLY A 206 -7.10 4.09 1.69
CA GLY A 206 -6.08 3.05 1.90
C GLY A 206 -4.88 3.57 2.70
N ASN A 207 -4.44 2.77 3.68
CA ASN A 207 -3.35 3.08 4.61
C ASN A 207 -3.60 4.32 5.47
N VAL A 208 -4.88 4.60 5.79
CA VAL A 208 -5.23 5.66 6.74
C VAL A 208 -4.65 5.34 8.13
N LEU A 209 -4.15 6.37 8.81
CA LEU A 209 -3.61 6.28 10.16
C LEU A 209 -4.72 6.11 11.19
N MET A 210 -4.52 5.18 12.14
CA MET A 210 -5.56 4.76 13.09
C MET A 210 -6.09 5.92 13.94
N THR A 211 -5.20 6.64 14.62
CA THR A 211 -5.59 7.70 15.57
C THR A 211 -6.34 8.85 14.89
N GLU A 212 -6.09 9.08 13.60
CA GLU A 212 -6.76 10.12 12.81
C GLU A 212 -8.22 9.79 12.49
N VAL A 213 -8.58 8.51 12.66
CA VAL A 213 -9.95 8.01 12.53
C VAL A 213 -10.55 7.81 13.92
N THR A 214 -9.82 7.16 14.83
CA THR A 214 -10.38 6.77 16.12
C THR A 214 -10.57 7.96 17.06
N ALA A 215 -9.66 8.93 17.11
CA ALA A 215 -9.79 10.09 18.01
C ALA A 215 -11.10 10.88 17.82
N PRO A 216 -11.46 11.35 16.60
CA PRO A 216 -12.74 12.02 16.39
C PRO A 216 -13.93 11.09 16.68
N ILE A 217 -13.84 9.81 16.32
CA ILE A 217 -14.92 8.85 16.62
C ILE A 217 -15.10 8.68 18.13
N ASP A 218 -14.03 8.54 18.90
CA ASP A 218 -14.07 8.33 20.35
C ASP A 218 -14.71 9.52 21.08
N VAL A 219 -14.39 10.73 20.63
CA VAL A 219 -14.90 11.99 21.19
C VAL A 219 -16.37 12.20 20.82
N PHE A 220 -16.71 12.21 19.53
CA PHE A 220 -18.06 12.55 19.08
C PHE A 220 -19.09 11.42 19.30
N SER A 221 -18.65 10.19 19.56
CA SER A 221 -19.55 9.08 19.87
C SER A 221 -19.98 9.04 21.35
N LYS A 222 -19.39 9.87 22.23
CA LYS A 222 -19.85 9.92 23.62
C LYS A 222 -21.27 10.51 23.69
N PRO A 223 -22.17 9.92 24.49
CA PRO A 223 -23.51 10.47 24.67
C PRO A 223 -23.45 11.74 25.52
N GLY A 224 -24.56 12.48 25.57
CA GLY A 224 -24.77 13.52 26.58
C GLY A 224 -24.87 12.94 28.00
N GLU A 225 -24.85 13.80 29.01
CA GLU A 225 -25.00 13.39 30.41
C GLU A 225 -26.32 12.64 30.69
N ASP A 226 -27.35 12.92 29.89
CA ASP A 226 -28.64 12.23 29.94
C ASP A 226 -28.64 10.85 29.25
N GLY A 227 -27.47 10.41 28.76
CA GLY A 227 -27.27 9.16 28.04
C GLY A 227 -27.75 9.17 26.59
N LYS A 228 -28.27 10.29 26.08
CA LYS A 228 -28.73 10.37 24.69
C LYS A 228 -27.57 10.63 23.73
N ARG A 229 -27.66 10.03 22.55
CA ARG A 229 -26.72 10.28 21.46
C ARG A 229 -26.88 11.72 20.97
N MET A 230 -25.75 12.41 20.76
CA MET A 230 -25.72 13.81 20.31
C MET A 230 -25.37 13.98 18.83
N PHE A 231 -24.66 13.02 18.24
CA PHE A 231 -24.17 13.10 16.86
C PHE A 231 -24.40 11.79 16.09
N ASN A 232 -24.57 11.89 14.78
CA ASN A 232 -24.27 10.78 13.89
C ASN A 232 -22.77 10.79 13.61
N VAL A 233 -22.05 9.76 14.04
CA VAL A 233 -20.64 9.59 13.70
C VAL A 233 -20.53 8.48 12.67
N VAL A 234 -20.06 8.81 11.48
CA VAL A 234 -20.08 7.91 10.32
C VAL A 234 -18.73 7.93 9.60
N THR A 235 -18.33 6.79 9.05
CA THR A 235 -17.15 6.69 8.20
C THR A 235 -17.51 6.71 6.72
N VAL A 236 -16.69 7.36 5.89
CA VAL A 236 -16.96 7.53 4.46
C VAL A 236 -15.72 7.17 3.64
N ALA A 237 -15.85 6.34 2.63
CA ALA A 237 -14.75 5.94 1.73
C ALA A 237 -15.18 5.95 0.25
N SER A 238 -14.26 5.67 -0.68
CA SER A 238 -14.60 5.61 -2.11
C SER A 238 -15.55 4.47 -2.47
N SER A 239 -15.58 3.40 -1.67
CA SER A 239 -16.49 2.27 -1.82
C SER A 239 -16.76 1.62 -0.46
N LEU A 240 -17.69 0.66 -0.42
CA LEU A 240 -17.99 -0.10 0.80
C LEU A 240 -17.08 -1.33 1.00
N GLN A 241 -15.96 -1.40 0.27
CA GLN A 241 -14.95 -2.43 0.51
C GLN A 241 -14.19 -2.14 1.81
N PRO A 242 -13.77 -3.16 2.58
CA PRO A 242 -12.94 -2.96 3.75
C PRO A 242 -11.67 -2.18 3.43
N VAL A 243 -11.46 -1.07 4.12
CA VAL A 243 -10.32 -0.18 3.95
C VAL A 243 -9.19 -0.63 4.87
N PRO A 244 -8.00 -0.97 4.35
CA PRO A 244 -6.85 -1.25 5.19
C PRO A 244 -6.32 0.04 5.82
N MET A 245 -6.12 0.03 7.12
CA MET A 245 -5.37 1.05 7.86
C MET A 245 -3.88 0.73 7.84
N GLU A 246 -3.04 1.72 8.10
CA GLU A 246 -1.58 1.57 8.13
C GLU A 246 -1.09 0.49 9.11
N SER A 247 -1.78 0.33 10.24
CA SER A 247 -1.42 -0.65 11.27
C SER A 247 -1.84 -2.10 10.95
N GLY A 248 -2.48 -2.34 9.80
CA GLY A 248 -3.01 -3.64 9.41
C GLY A 248 -4.45 -3.93 9.84
N LEU A 249 -5.09 -3.06 10.63
CA LEU A 249 -6.53 -3.15 10.91
C LEU A 249 -7.33 -2.86 9.63
N ARG A 250 -8.48 -3.50 9.45
CA ARG A 250 -9.40 -3.21 8.35
C ARG A 250 -10.71 -2.67 8.88
N VAL A 251 -11.17 -1.57 8.30
CA VAL A 251 -12.42 -0.91 8.68
C VAL A 251 -13.41 -1.04 7.54
N LEU A 252 -14.64 -1.43 7.86
CA LEU A 252 -15.74 -1.37 6.90
C LEU A 252 -16.35 0.04 6.94
N PRO A 253 -16.38 0.79 5.82
CA PRO A 253 -16.98 2.11 5.78
C PRO A 253 -18.51 2.08 5.95
N ASP A 254 -19.07 3.11 6.59
CA ASP A 254 -20.51 3.29 6.69
C ASP A 254 -21.11 3.75 5.36
N PHE A 255 -20.44 4.68 4.67
CA PHE A 255 -20.89 5.25 3.40
C PHE A 255 -19.79 5.22 2.34
N SER A 256 -20.21 5.14 1.08
CA SER A 256 -19.37 5.44 -0.07
C SER A 256 -19.44 6.94 -0.39
N PHE A 257 -18.60 7.43 -1.29
CA PHE A 257 -18.71 8.81 -1.79
C PHE A 257 -20.05 9.07 -2.50
N GLU A 258 -20.61 8.06 -3.16
CA GLU A 258 -21.86 8.16 -3.93
C GLU A 258 -23.09 8.33 -3.01
N ASP A 259 -23.13 7.62 -1.88
CA ASP A 259 -24.27 7.62 -0.96
C ASP A 259 -24.00 8.34 0.37
N CYS A 260 -22.92 9.12 0.45
CA CYS A 260 -22.58 9.93 1.61
C CYS A 260 -23.67 10.97 1.90
N PRO A 261 -24.22 11.03 3.15
CA PRO A 261 -25.18 12.06 3.53
C PRO A 261 -24.56 13.46 3.52
N GLU A 262 -25.38 14.47 3.81
CA GLU A 262 -24.86 15.79 4.16
C GLU A 262 -24.14 15.73 5.50
N LEU A 263 -23.04 16.48 5.61
CA LEU A 263 -22.15 16.45 6.77
C LEU A 263 -22.11 17.84 7.40
N ASN A 264 -22.27 17.91 8.72
CA ASN A 264 -21.98 19.13 9.47
C ASN A 264 -20.48 19.29 9.68
N VAL A 265 -19.78 18.17 9.88
CA VAL A 265 -18.33 18.13 10.02
C VAL A 265 -17.75 17.10 9.06
N LEU A 266 -16.77 17.51 8.26
CA LEU A 266 -15.91 16.60 7.51
C LEU A 266 -14.55 16.51 8.21
N VAL A 267 -14.19 15.30 8.66
CA VAL A 267 -12.87 14.98 9.20
C VAL A 267 -12.03 14.34 8.09
N VAL A 268 -10.94 15.02 7.72
CA VAL A 268 -9.97 14.60 6.72
C VAL A 268 -8.79 13.95 7.43
N SER A 269 -8.76 12.62 7.36
CA SER A 269 -7.69 11.80 7.96
C SER A 269 -6.39 11.85 7.14
N SER A 270 -5.36 11.14 7.62
CA SER A 270 -4.01 11.10 7.02
C SER A 270 -3.53 9.69 6.71
N SER A 271 -2.51 9.58 5.86
CA SER A 271 -1.60 8.43 5.72
C SER A 271 -0.14 8.92 5.76
N TYR A 272 0.82 8.00 5.82
CA TYR A 272 2.23 8.36 5.61
C TYR A 272 2.57 8.67 4.15
N ASP A 273 1.79 8.16 3.20
CA ASP A 273 1.94 8.40 1.77
C ASP A 273 0.77 9.25 1.25
N MET A 274 0.78 10.54 1.62
CA MET A 274 -0.24 11.49 1.18
C MET A 274 -0.10 11.88 -0.29
N GLU A 275 1.06 11.66 -0.92
CA GLU A 275 1.24 11.95 -2.36
C GLU A 275 0.29 11.10 -3.20
N LYS A 276 0.18 9.79 -2.91
CA LYS A 276 -0.79 8.91 -3.58
C LYS A 276 -2.23 9.31 -3.32
N VAL A 277 -2.54 9.73 -2.09
CA VAL A 277 -3.90 10.11 -1.70
C VAL A 277 -4.31 11.40 -2.43
N VAL A 278 -3.44 12.40 -2.47
CA VAL A 278 -3.66 13.67 -3.19
C VAL A 278 -3.71 13.47 -4.70
N ALA A 279 -3.00 12.48 -5.25
CA ALA A 279 -3.07 12.15 -6.67
C ALA A 279 -4.43 11.56 -7.09
N SER A 280 -5.26 11.11 -6.14
CA SER A 280 -6.60 10.60 -6.42
C SER A 280 -7.60 11.75 -6.58
N ALA A 281 -7.99 12.02 -7.83
CA ALA A 281 -8.99 13.03 -8.15
C ALA A 281 -10.30 12.80 -7.39
N ASP A 282 -10.76 11.56 -7.29
CA ASP A 282 -12.00 11.21 -6.61
C ASP A 282 -12.00 11.62 -5.13
N ILE A 283 -10.87 11.44 -4.43
CA ILE A 283 -10.74 11.82 -3.02
C ILE A 283 -10.68 13.35 -2.89
N VAL A 284 -9.88 14.01 -3.73
CA VAL A 284 -9.73 15.47 -3.71
C VAL A 284 -11.06 16.16 -4.03
N ASP A 285 -11.79 15.67 -5.03
CA ASP A 285 -13.10 16.20 -5.43
C ASP A 285 -14.17 15.91 -4.38
N PHE A 286 -14.15 14.73 -3.73
CA PHE A 286 -15.02 14.45 -2.59
C PHE A 286 -14.77 15.44 -1.45
N VAL A 287 -13.51 15.62 -1.02
CA VAL A 287 -13.16 16.57 0.05
C VAL A 287 -13.60 17.98 -0.33
N LYS A 288 -13.28 18.44 -1.55
CA LYS A 288 -13.64 19.77 -2.05
C LYS A 288 -15.15 19.99 -2.13
N SER A 289 -15.91 19.01 -2.60
CA SER A 289 -17.36 19.13 -2.78
C SER A 289 -18.10 19.07 -1.44
N LYS A 290 -17.87 18.02 -0.65
CA LYS A 290 -18.52 17.86 0.66
C LYS A 290 -18.05 18.91 1.67
N GLY A 291 -16.75 19.20 1.71
CA GLY A 291 -16.18 20.22 2.60
C GLY A 291 -16.70 21.63 2.33
N LYS A 292 -17.25 21.95 1.16
CA LYS A 292 -17.92 23.24 0.93
C LYS A 292 -19.22 23.38 1.72
N GLY A 293 -19.99 22.29 1.80
CA GLY A 293 -21.29 22.24 2.45
C GLY A 293 -21.24 22.07 3.97
N THR A 294 -20.07 21.73 4.54
CA THR A 294 -19.95 21.52 5.98
C THR A 294 -19.81 22.83 6.76
N ASP A 295 -20.32 22.81 8.00
CA ASP A 295 -20.15 23.86 9.00
C ASP A 295 -18.68 23.95 9.44
N PHE A 296 -18.02 22.79 9.56
CA PHE A 296 -16.60 22.67 9.89
C PHE A 296 -15.90 21.63 9.00
N THR A 297 -14.62 21.87 8.71
CA THR A 297 -13.72 20.89 8.10
C THR A 297 -12.49 20.75 8.98
N MET A 298 -12.28 19.55 9.50
CA MET A 298 -11.17 19.21 10.38
C MET A 298 -10.13 18.40 9.61
N SER A 299 -8.85 18.73 9.72
CA SER A 299 -7.78 17.90 9.19
C SER A 299 -6.67 17.71 10.22
N ASN A 300 -6.26 16.48 10.44
CA ASN A 300 -5.19 16.20 11.39
C ASN A 300 -3.97 15.69 10.63
N CYS A 301 -2.75 15.90 11.16
CA CYS A 301 -1.51 15.39 10.57
C CYS A 301 -1.36 15.83 9.10
N ALA A 302 -0.89 14.93 8.23
CA ALA A 302 -0.66 15.17 6.80
C ALA A 302 -1.95 15.35 5.96
N GLY A 303 -3.14 15.19 6.55
CA GLY A 303 -4.44 15.44 5.93
C GLY A 303 -4.59 16.89 5.48
N ALA A 304 -3.79 17.79 6.05
CA ALA A 304 -3.62 19.16 5.57
C ALA A 304 -3.20 19.24 4.08
N HIS A 305 -2.52 18.22 3.53
CA HIS A 305 -2.20 18.17 2.10
C HIS A 305 -3.45 17.96 1.22
N LEU A 306 -4.43 17.17 1.67
CA LEU A 306 -5.72 17.04 0.98
C LEU A 306 -6.52 18.35 1.08
N ILE A 307 -6.47 19.02 2.23
CA ILE A 307 -7.08 20.35 2.38
C ILE A 307 -6.45 21.35 1.40
N GLY A 308 -5.12 21.40 1.31
CA GLY A 308 -4.40 22.22 0.35
C GLY A 308 -4.78 21.91 -1.10
N ALA A 309 -4.82 20.63 -1.48
CA ALA A 309 -5.20 20.19 -2.82
C ALA A 309 -6.65 20.56 -3.18
N SER A 310 -7.57 20.48 -2.21
CA SER A 310 -8.98 20.82 -2.40
C SER A 310 -9.23 22.33 -2.59
N GLY A 311 -8.31 23.17 -2.11
CA GLY A 311 -8.44 24.63 -2.07
C GLY A 311 -9.44 25.16 -1.02
N LEU A 312 -9.94 24.30 -0.11
CA LEU A 312 -10.93 24.71 0.91
C LEU A 312 -10.37 25.72 1.92
N ALA A 313 -9.07 25.69 2.17
CA ALA A 313 -8.39 26.55 3.13
C ALA A 313 -7.54 27.65 2.48
N ASP A 314 -7.80 28.00 1.21
CA ASP A 314 -7.14 29.13 0.55
C ASP A 314 -7.29 30.41 1.41
N GLY A 315 -6.17 30.99 1.82
CA GLY A 315 -6.09 32.18 2.68
C GLY A 315 -6.34 31.94 4.17
N ARG A 316 -6.51 30.68 4.60
CA ARG A 316 -6.76 30.31 6.00
C ARG A 316 -5.51 29.82 6.71
N LYS A 317 -5.46 30.05 8.02
CA LYS A 317 -4.46 29.45 8.89
C LYS A 317 -4.71 27.95 9.02
N ILE A 318 -3.65 27.17 8.94
CA ILE A 318 -3.68 25.71 9.11
C ILE A 318 -2.37 25.25 9.74
N VAL A 319 -2.41 24.11 10.42
CA VAL A 319 -1.20 23.40 10.84
C VAL A 319 -1.25 21.95 10.39
N THR A 320 -0.07 21.32 10.30
CA THR A 320 0.12 19.93 9.88
C THR A 320 0.99 19.20 10.90
N TYR A 321 1.41 17.98 10.61
CA TYR A 321 2.35 17.24 11.46
C TYR A 321 3.68 17.95 11.66
N ILE A 322 4.34 17.66 12.78
CA ILE A 322 5.64 18.24 13.14
C ILE A 322 6.68 17.93 12.06
N GLY A 323 7.32 18.98 11.52
CA GLY A 323 8.28 18.90 10.43
C GLY A 323 7.66 18.83 9.02
N GLY A 324 6.34 18.94 8.90
CA GLY A 324 5.62 18.93 7.62
C GLY A 324 5.29 20.32 7.06
N GLY A 325 5.37 21.36 7.89
CA GLY A 325 4.86 22.70 7.60
C GLY A 325 5.54 23.38 6.40
N GLU A 326 6.87 23.29 6.32
CA GLU A 326 7.63 23.90 5.20
C GLU A 326 7.21 23.32 3.83
N LEU A 327 7.07 21.99 3.76
CA LEU A 327 6.66 21.30 2.53
C LEU A 327 5.22 21.68 2.16
N LEU A 328 4.32 21.69 3.15
CA LEU A 328 2.92 22.05 2.94
C LEU A 328 2.80 23.48 2.42
N GLN A 329 3.49 24.45 3.04
CA GLN A 329 3.46 25.86 2.66
C GLN A 329 4.01 26.08 1.25
N LYS A 330 5.09 25.38 0.90
CA LYS A 330 5.70 25.45 -0.43
C LYS A 330 4.78 24.86 -1.51
N THR A 331 4.10 23.75 -1.19
CA THR A 331 3.23 23.04 -2.13
C THR A 331 1.93 23.80 -2.38
N TYR A 332 1.38 24.44 -1.34
CA TYR A 332 0.12 25.21 -1.42
C TYR A 332 0.32 26.65 -0.92
N PRO A 333 0.87 27.56 -1.75
CA PRO A 333 1.27 28.91 -1.34
C PRO A 333 0.13 29.81 -0.83
N LYS A 334 -1.13 29.42 -1.06
CA LYS A 334 -2.30 30.16 -0.58
C LYS A 334 -2.69 29.80 0.85
N LEU A 335 -2.20 28.69 1.39
CA LEU A 335 -2.37 28.38 2.81
C LEU A 335 -1.53 29.34 3.65
N SER A 336 -2.00 29.67 4.85
CA SER A 336 -1.17 30.28 5.88
C SER A 336 -0.75 29.20 6.87
N VAL A 337 0.33 28.48 6.57
CA VAL A 337 0.79 27.37 7.41
C VAL A 337 1.47 27.94 8.65
N GLN A 338 1.03 27.50 9.82
CA GLN A 338 1.61 27.90 11.11
C GLN A 338 2.82 27.04 11.45
N ASP A 339 3.67 27.52 12.35
CA ASP A 339 4.84 26.79 12.84
C ASP A 339 4.38 25.54 13.63
N ASP A 340 4.66 24.36 13.07
CA ASP A 340 4.21 23.08 13.63
C ASP A 340 4.99 22.63 14.86
N GLY A 341 6.11 23.27 15.19
CA GLY A 341 6.85 23.03 16.43
C GLY A 341 6.25 23.74 17.64
N ASP A 342 5.64 24.90 17.43
CA ASP A 342 5.06 25.74 18.49
C ASP A 342 3.52 25.65 18.56
N VAL A 343 2.87 25.37 17.43
CA VAL A 343 1.40 25.37 17.31
C VAL A 343 0.90 23.96 17.02
N SER A 344 0.20 23.35 17.99
CA SER A 344 -0.37 22.01 17.81
C SER A 344 -1.80 21.97 17.30
N PHE A 345 -2.50 23.10 17.34
CA PHE A 345 -3.89 23.23 16.94
C PHE A 345 -4.16 24.62 16.36
N VAL A 346 -4.95 24.67 15.30
CA VAL A 346 -5.41 25.91 14.66
C VAL A 346 -6.89 25.80 14.32
N LYS A 347 -7.64 26.86 14.67
CA LYS A 347 -8.98 27.13 14.14
C LYS A 347 -8.96 28.48 13.39
N ASP A 348 -9.41 28.48 12.15
CA ASP A 348 -9.63 29.70 11.34
C ASP A 348 -10.93 29.58 10.54
N GLY A 349 -11.95 30.30 11.01
CA GLY A 349 -13.31 30.16 10.50
C GLY A 349 -13.80 28.73 10.68
N LYS A 350 -14.17 28.09 9.56
CA LYS A 350 -14.61 26.69 9.55
C LYS A 350 -13.49 25.65 9.48
N MET A 351 -12.25 26.09 9.26
CA MET A 351 -11.11 25.19 9.15
C MET A 351 -10.53 24.91 10.53
N ILE A 352 -10.36 23.63 10.84
CA ILE A 352 -9.76 23.13 12.07
C ILE A 352 -8.61 22.21 11.70
N SER A 353 -7.47 22.33 12.37
CA SER A 353 -6.34 21.43 12.14
C SER A 353 -5.47 21.20 13.35
N SER A 354 -4.76 20.07 13.37
CA SER A 354 -3.79 19.72 14.43
C SER A 354 -2.61 18.91 13.90
N ASN A 355 -1.54 18.78 14.71
CA ASN A 355 -0.36 18.01 14.32
C ASN A 355 -0.60 16.51 14.13
N GLY A 356 -1.74 15.96 14.56
CA GLY A 356 -2.00 14.52 14.48
C GLY A 356 -1.61 13.71 15.71
N ASN A 357 -1.70 12.38 15.59
CA ASN A 357 -1.42 11.44 16.68
C ASN A 357 -2.31 11.78 17.91
N LEU A 358 -1.77 11.82 19.14
CA LEU A 358 -2.57 12.23 20.30
C LEU A 358 -3.13 13.66 20.20
N ALA A 359 -2.50 14.56 19.41
CA ALA A 359 -3.04 15.90 19.18
C ALA A 359 -4.34 15.88 18.34
N SER A 360 -4.69 14.77 17.71
CA SER A 360 -6.00 14.59 17.05
C SER A 360 -7.17 14.60 18.03
N TYR A 361 -6.93 14.28 19.31
CA TYR A 361 -7.94 14.47 20.36
C TYR A 361 -8.15 15.94 20.68
N ILE A 362 -7.12 16.79 20.56
CA ILE A 362 -7.24 18.24 20.80
C ILE A 362 -8.23 18.83 19.80
N SER A 363 -8.02 18.63 18.50
CA SER A 363 -8.94 19.16 17.47
C SER A 363 -10.36 18.65 17.62
N ALA A 364 -10.54 17.38 17.99
CA ALA A 364 -11.85 16.80 18.26
C ALA A 364 -12.54 17.42 19.49
N LEU A 365 -11.83 17.58 20.62
CA LEU A 365 -12.37 18.14 21.85
C LEU A 365 -12.68 19.64 21.73
N GLU A 366 -11.81 20.41 21.06
CA GLU A 366 -12.04 21.83 20.76
C GLU A 366 -13.30 22.02 19.90
N LEU A 367 -13.47 21.18 18.86
CA LEU A 367 -14.68 21.24 18.04
C LEU A 367 -15.93 20.74 18.79
N LEU A 368 -15.79 19.72 19.64
CA LEU A 368 -16.90 19.24 20.46
C LEU A 368 -17.45 20.36 21.35
N GLU A 369 -16.58 21.11 22.02
CA GLU A 369 -16.99 22.25 22.85
C GLU A 369 -17.67 23.35 22.04
N GLU A 370 -17.15 23.68 20.84
CA GLU A 370 -17.77 24.65 19.94
C GLU A 370 -19.19 24.23 19.51
N MET A 371 -19.40 22.93 19.26
CA MET A 371 -20.69 22.39 18.82
C MET A 371 -21.67 22.13 19.97
N THR A 372 -21.18 22.13 21.21
CA THR A 372 -21.97 21.82 22.41
C THR A 372 -21.73 22.91 23.48
N ASP A 373 -20.98 22.58 24.52
CA ASP A 373 -20.54 23.49 25.57
C ASP A 373 -19.35 22.89 26.37
N SER A 374 -18.77 23.72 27.25
CA SER A 374 -17.64 23.31 28.10
C SER A 374 -17.99 22.21 29.11
N ALA A 375 -19.27 22.07 29.49
CA ALA A 375 -19.68 21.03 30.44
C ALA A 375 -19.65 19.66 29.76
N HIS A 376 -20.17 19.56 28.53
CA HIS A 376 -20.11 18.35 27.74
C HIS A 376 -18.68 17.96 27.38
N ARG A 377 -17.80 18.91 27.04
CA ARG A 377 -16.37 18.61 26.86
C ARG A 377 -15.76 17.94 28.10
N LYS A 378 -15.95 18.53 29.28
CA LYS A 378 -15.44 17.96 30.55
C LYS A 378 -16.01 16.58 30.84
N PHE A 379 -17.30 16.37 30.55
CA PHE A 379 -17.93 15.06 30.63
C PHE A 379 -17.19 14.06 29.74
N VAL A 380 -16.96 14.38 28.47
CA VAL A 380 -16.24 13.50 27.53
C VAL A 380 -14.79 13.26 27.96
N GLU A 381 -14.05 14.28 28.38
CA GLU A 381 -12.69 14.15 28.90
C GLU A 381 -12.60 13.18 30.10
N SER A 382 -13.58 13.22 31.00
CA SER A 382 -13.65 12.30 32.14
C SER A 382 -13.87 10.84 31.71
N HIS A 383 -14.64 10.60 30.64
CA HIS A 383 -14.92 9.28 30.08
C HIS A 383 -13.76 8.74 29.24
N LEU A 384 -12.95 9.63 28.67
CA LEU A 384 -11.68 9.29 28.05
C LEU A 384 -10.56 9.06 29.09
N TYR A 385 -10.85 9.30 30.37
CA TYR A 385 -9.90 9.20 31.47
C TYR A 385 -8.63 10.05 31.25
N LEU A 386 -8.76 11.21 30.61
CA LEU A 386 -7.61 12.03 30.21
C LEU A 386 -6.75 12.43 31.42
N GLU A 387 -7.39 12.86 32.51
CA GLU A 387 -6.71 13.20 33.77
C GLU A 387 -5.97 11.98 34.38
N ARG A 388 -6.59 10.79 34.34
CA ARG A 388 -5.95 9.57 34.86
C ARG A 388 -4.75 9.16 34.01
N LEU A 389 -4.80 9.39 32.70
CA LEU A 389 -3.69 9.13 31.79
C LEU A 389 -2.53 10.10 32.01
N GLN A 390 -2.82 11.40 32.18
CA GLN A 390 -1.83 12.44 32.41
C GLN A 390 -1.11 12.27 33.76
N ASN A 391 -1.86 11.85 34.78
CA ASN A 391 -1.35 11.68 36.15
C ASN A 391 -0.93 10.23 36.46
N TYR A 392 -0.70 9.39 35.44
CA TYR A 392 -0.33 7.99 35.66
C TYR A 392 1.13 7.87 36.14
N GLU A 393 1.29 7.52 37.41
CA GLU A 393 2.59 7.14 38.00
C GLU A 393 2.72 5.60 38.03
N ARG A 394 3.88 5.08 37.63
CA ARG A 394 4.15 3.63 37.56
C ARG A 394 4.74 3.06 38.84
#